data_AF-A0AAW2SL83-F1
#
_entry.id   AF-A0AAW2SL83-F1
#
_cell.length_a   1.000
_cell.length_b   1.000
_cell.length_c   1.000
_cell.angle_alpha   90.00
_cell.angle_beta   90.00
_cell.angle_gamma   90.00
#
_symmetry.space_group_name_H-M   'P 1'
#
loop_
_entity.id
_entity.type
_entity.pdbx_description
1 polymer ?
#
loop_
_entity_poly.entity_id
_entity_poly.type
_entity_poly.pdbx_seq_one_letter_code
_entity_poly.pdbx_strand_id
1 'polypeptide(L)'
;MQAKVVYHMPTSVNDEPSTSIPMALQSLFYKLQHSESSVGTKDLTRSFGWDTHDAFLQHDVHELNRVLCEKLEEKMKRTVVEGAIQHLFEGHHKNYIECINVDYKSTRQESFYDVQLDVKGCHDVYASFDKYVAIEHLDADNKYHAGKYGLQ
;
A
#
# COMPACT_ATOMS: atom_id res chain seq x y z
N MET A 1 14.77 -5.92 8.03
CA MET A 1 13.58 -6.51 8.70
C MET A 1 12.61 -7.10 7.69
N GLN A 2 12.25 -6.35 6.64
CA GLN A 2 11.30 -6.78 5.59
C GLN A 2 11.78 -8.02 4.78
N ALA A 3 13.05 -8.08 4.37
CA ALA A 3 13.58 -9.24 3.64
C ALA A 3 13.55 -10.56 4.44
N LYS A 4 13.63 -10.49 5.78
CA LYS A 4 13.54 -11.69 6.63
C LYS A 4 12.15 -12.32 6.56
N VAL A 5 11.10 -11.51 6.52
CA VAL A 5 9.71 -11.99 6.37
C VAL A 5 9.56 -12.76 5.06
N VAL A 6 10.13 -12.22 3.97
CA VAL A 6 10.09 -12.85 2.64
C VAL A 6 10.73 -14.24 2.64
N TYR A 7 11.86 -14.42 3.32
CA TYR A 7 12.51 -15.73 3.45
C TYR A 7 11.72 -16.76 4.29
N HIS A 8 10.77 -16.32 5.11
CA HIS A 8 9.91 -17.22 5.90
C HIS A 8 8.56 -17.50 5.23
N MET A 9 8.29 -16.95 4.05
CA MET A 9 7.14 -17.37 3.24
C MET A 9 7.30 -18.86 2.86
N PRO A 10 6.26 -19.68 3.04
CA PRO A 10 6.34 -21.08 2.64
C PRO A 10 6.47 -21.19 1.13
N THR A 11 7.53 -21.84 0.69
CA THR A 11 7.75 -22.25 -0.70
C THR A 11 7.99 -23.75 -0.74
N SER A 12 7.47 -24.40 -1.78
CA SER A 12 7.67 -25.83 -2.05
C SER A 12 8.86 -26.03 -2.97
N VAL A 13 9.47 -27.21 -2.94
CA VAL A 13 10.54 -27.60 -3.88
C VAL A 13 10.05 -27.59 -5.34
N ASN A 14 8.73 -27.75 -5.54
CA ASN A 14 8.10 -27.71 -6.85
C ASN A 14 7.72 -26.28 -7.30
N ASP A 15 7.92 -25.27 -6.47
CA ASP A 15 7.60 -23.89 -6.84
C ASP A 15 8.66 -23.34 -7.78
N GLU A 16 8.25 -22.96 -8.98
CA GLU A 16 9.14 -22.28 -9.91
C GLU A 16 9.11 -20.76 -9.65
N PRO A 17 10.27 -20.08 -9.66
CA PRO A 17 10.32 -18.62 -9.51
C PRO A 17 9.45 -17.86 -10.51
N SER A 18 9.18 -18.46 -11.67
CA SER A 18 8.45 -17.80 -12.75
C SER A 18 6.92 -17.88 -12.60
N THR A 19 6.42 -18.71 -11.67
CA THR A 19 4.98 -18.94 -11.40
C THR A 19 4.61 -18.72 -9.92
N SER A 20 5.59 -18.59 -9.03
CA SER A 20 5.40 -18.37 -7.60
C SER A 20 6.07 -17.06 -7.14
N ILE A 21 5.25 -16.07 -6.77
CA ILE A 21 5.70 -14.75 -6.28
C ILE A 21 6.63 -14.88 -5.05
N PRO A 22 6.29 -15.69 -4.02
CA PRO A 22 7.21 -15.91 -2.90
C PRO A 22 8.57 -16.44 -3.33
N MET A 23 8.60 -17.43 -4.22
CA MET A 23 9.84 -18.03 -4.72
C MET A 23 10.64 -17.05 -5.59
N ALA A 24 9.96 -16.23 -6.40
CA ALA A 24 10.57 -15.18 -7.20
C ALA A 24 11.28 -14.14 -6.32
N LEU A 25 10.61 -13.67 -5.26
CA LEU A 25 11.17 -12.70 -4.32
C LEU A 25 12.31 -13.28 -3.49
N GLN A 26 12.17 -14.51 -2.97
CA GLN A 26 13.24 -15.18 -2.24
C GLN A 26 14.49 -15.35 -3.13
N SER A 27 14.29 -15.77 -4.37
CA SER A 27 15.37 -15.91 -5.36
C SER A 27 16.01 -14.57 -5.70
N LEU A 28 15.20 -13.53 -5.90
CA LEU A 28 15.67 -12.17 -6.19
C LEU A 28 16.49 -11.61 -5.02
N PHE A 29 15.98 -11.70 -3.79
CA PHE A 29 16.68 -11.20 -2.60
C PHE A 29 17.97 -11.98 -2.34
N TYR A 30 17.95 -13.30 -2.54
CA TYR A 30 19.15 -14.12 -2.44
C TYR A 30 20.22 -13.67 -3.45
N LYS A 31 19.83 -13.50 -4.72
CA LYS A 31 20.74 -13.01 -5.76
C LYS A 31 21.25 -11.60 -5.44
N LEU A 32 20.40 -10.69 -4.96
CA LEU A 32 20.82 -9.33 -4.56
C LEU A 32 21.82 -9.33 -3.41
N GLN A 33 21.73 -10.29 -2.49
CA GLN A 33 22.62 -10.37 -1.33
C GLN A 33 24.00 -10.99 -1.66
N HIS A 34 24.10 -11.83 -2.70
CA HIS A 34 25.30 -12.63 -2.97
C HIS A 34 25.92 -12.43 -4.36
N SER A 35 25.20 -11.84 -5.31
CA SER A 35 25.73 -11.59 -6.66
C SER A 35 26.59 -10.33 -6.68
N GLU A 36 27.76 -10.41 -7.31
CA GLU A 36 28.58 -9.25 -7.64
C GLU A 36 28.16 -8.56 -8.94
N SER A 37 27.15 -9.12 -9.63
CA SER A 37 26.62 -8.65 -10.91
C SER A 37 25.16 -8.24 -10.81
N SER A 38 24.69 -7.45 -11.79
CA SER A 38 23.30 -7.00 -11.88
C SER A 38 22.32 -8.18 -11.90
N VAL A 39 21.27 -8.11 -11.08
CA VAL A 39 20.26 -9.16 -10.96
C VAL A 39 19.06 -8.85 -11.83
N GLY A 40 18.66 -9.79 -12.69
CA GLY A 40 17.46 -9.67 -13.52
C GLY A 40 16.17 -9.92 -12.74
N THR A 41 15.10 -9.21 -13.11
CA THR A 41 13.76 -9.28 -12.47
C THR A 41 12.71 -10.03 -13.30
N LYS A 42 13.12 -10.73 -14.37
CA LYS A 42 12.21 -11.42 -15.32
C LYS A 42 11.31 -12.46 -14.65
N ASP A 43 11.86 -13.21 -13.71
CA ASP A 43 11.08 -14.23 -12.97
C ASP A 43 10.02 -13.57 -12.10
N LEU A 44 10.37 -12.44 -11.47
CA LEU A 44 9.46 -11.66 -10.65
C LEU A 44 8.29 -11.10 -11.48
N THR A 45 8.57 -10.45 -12.62
CA THR A 45 7.51 -9.92 -13.49
C THR A 45 6.61 -11.05 -14.01
N ARG A 46 7.20 -12.18 -14.43
CA ARG A 46 6.40 -13.34 -14.87
C ARG A 46 5.54 -13.92 -13.75
N SER A 47 6.04 -13.94 -12.51
CA SER A 47 5.28 -14.43 -11.36
C SER A 47 4.03 -13.59 -11.04
N PHE A 48 4.00 -12.31 -11.45
CA PHE A 48 2.82 -11.45 -11.40
C PHE A 48 1.84 -11.67 -12.56
N GLY A 49 2.18 -12.55 -13.50
CA GLY A 49 1.40 -12.76 -14.72
C GLY A 49 1.65 -11.70 -15.79
N TRP A 50 2.68 -10.87 -15.63
CA TRP A 50 3.04 -9.87 -16.64
C TRP A 50 3.81 -10.53 -17.77
N ASP A 51 3.35 -10.28 -19.00
CA ASP A 51 4.07 -10.69 -20.19
C ASP A 51 5.16 -9.67 -20.57
N THR A 52 5.87 -9.91 -21.66
CA THR A 52 6.92 -9.00 -22.12
C THR A 52 6.38 -7.64 -22.54
N HIS A 53 5.12 -7.52 -22.98
CA HIS A 53 4.48 -6.26 -23.32
C HIS A 53 4.16 -5.45 -22.06
N ASP A 54 3.62 -6.10 -21.02
CA ASP A 54 3.30 -5.47 -19.74
C ASP A 54 4.54 -4.87 -19.06
N ALA A 55 5.70 -5.50 -19.27
CA ALA A 55 6.99 -5.02 -18.77
C ALA A 55 7.49 -3.73 -19.44
N PHE A 56 6.96 -3.37 -20.63
CA PHE A 56 7.27 -2.12 -21.32
C PHE A 56 6.21 -1.02 -21.08
N LEU A 57 5.09 -1.34 -20.42
CA LEU A 57 4.14 -0.33 -19.96
C LEU A 57 4.74 0.44 -18.78
N GLN A 58 4.63 1.77 -18.82
CA GLN A 58 5.01 2.60 -17.69
C GLN A 58 3.93 2.50 -16.63
N HIS A 59 4.27 1.86 -15.52
CA HIS A 59 3.41 1.80 -14.34
C HIS A 59 3.78 2.90 -13.35
N ASP A 60 2.78 3.47 -12.68
CA ASP A 60 3.03 4.30 -11.52
C ASP A 60 3.66 3.43 -10.41
N VAL A 61 4.73 3.93 -9.78
CA VAL A 61 5.43 3.21 -8.71
C VAL A 61 4.51 2.94 -7.51
N HIS A 62 3.56 3.84 -7.25
CA HIS A 62 2.56 3.69 -6.21
C HIS A 62 1.60 2.54 -6.52
N GLU A 63 1.13 2.46 -7.77
CA GLU A 63 0.27 1.37 -8.22
C GLU A 63 0.99 0.02 -8.16
N LEU A 64 2.23 -0.03 -8.65
CA LEU A 64 3.06 -1.24 -8.56
C LEU A 64 3.21 -1.70 -7.10
N ASN A 65 3.52 -0.78 -6.19
CA ASN A 65 3.70 -1.12 -4.77
C ASN A 65 2.41 -1.66 -4.15
N ARG A 66 1.26 -1.04 -4.46
CA ARG A 66 -0.05 -1.50 -3.98
C ARG A 66 -0.38 -2.90 -4.48
N VAL A 67 -0.23 -3.14 -5.79
CA VAL A 67 -0.49 -4.45 -6.41
C VAL A 67 0.45 -5.51 -5.85
N LEU A 68 1.73 -5.18 -5.65
CA LEU A 68 2.72 -6.06 -5.05
C LEU A 68 2.31 -6.47 -3.63
N CYS A 69 1.97 -5.50 -2.78
CA CYS A 69 1.54 -5.74 -1.40
C CYS A 69 0.28 -6.61 -1.33
N GLU A 70 -0.73 -6.32 -2.17
CA GLU A 70 -1.98 -7.10 -2.22
C GLU A 70 -1.73 -8.56 -2.63
N LYS A 71 -0.93 -8.77 -3.67
CA LYS A 71 -0.56 -10.13 -4.13
C LYS A 71 0.24 -10.89 -3.08
N LEU A 72 1.14 -10.20 -2.37
CA LEU A 72 1.90 -10.82 -1.29
C LEU A 72 1.01 -11.19 -0.12
N GLU A 73 0.14 -10.29 0.30
CA GLU A 73 -0.81 -10.54 1.39
C GLU A 73 -1.71 -11.74 1.06
N GLU A 74 -2.23 -11.83 -0.18
CA GLU A 74 -3.00 -12.98 -0.65
C GLU A 74 -2.22 -14.31 -0.52
N LYS A 75 -0.94 -14.32 -0.89
CA LYS A 75 -0.08 -15.52 -0.79
C LYS A 75 0.37 -15.83 0.64
N MET A 76 0.41 -14.84 1.53
CA MET A 76 0.76 -15.02 2.93
C MET A 76 -0.41 -15.47 3.80
N LYS A 77 -1.66 -15.33 3.34
CA LYS A 77 -2.85 -15.82 4.06
C LYS A 77 -2.72 -17.32 4.35
N ARG A 78 -3.08 -17.74 5.56
CA ARG A 78 -3.03 -19.12 6.05
C ARG A 78 -1.61 -19.70 6.10
N THR A 79 -0.59 -18.85 6.20
CA THR A 79 0.81 -19.23 6.38
C THR A 79 1.36 -18.73 7.71
N VAL A 80 2.58 -19.13 8.08
CA VAL A 80 3.26 -18.66 9.30
C VAL A 80 3.61 -17.17 9.29
N VAL A 81 3.53 -16.51 8.14
CA VAL A 81 3.79 -15.07 7.95
C VAL A 81 2.53 -14.30 7.57
N GLU A 82 1.35 -14.86 7.82
CA GLU A 82 0.07 -14.14 7.66
C GLU A 82 0.07 -12.84 8.49
N GLY A 83 -0.46 -11.76 7.90
CA GLY A 83 -0.51 -10.45 8.53
C GLY A 83 0.83 -9.69 8.57
N ALA A 84 1.92 -10.23 8.00
CA ALA A 84 3.21 -9.54 8.05
C ALA A 84 3.21 -8.22 7.27
N ILE A 85 2.49 -8.13 6.15
CA ILE A 85 2.34 -6.88 5.37
C ILE A 85 1.58 -5.83 6.18
N GLN A 86 0.45 -6.22 6.78
CA GLN A 86 -0.32 -5.37 7.70
C GLN A 86 0.56 -4.86 8.84
N HIS A 87 1.28 -5.75 9.53
CA HIS A 87 2.16 -5.37 10.63
C HIS A 87 3.28 -4.39 10.23
N LEU A 88 3.77 -4.46 8.99
CA LEU A 88 4.87 -3.63 8.53
C LEU A 88 4.43 -2.26 8.00
N PHE A 89 3.26 -2.19 7.38
CA PHE A 89 2.85 -1.03 6.58
C PHE A 89 1.50 -0.43 7.00
N GLU A 90 0.64 -1.17 7.71
CA GLU A 90 -0.68 -0.68 8.08
C GLU A 90 -0.59 0.34 9.23
N GLY A 91 -1.09 1.54 8.96
CA GLY A 91 -1.42 2.55 9.95
C GLY A 91 -2.93 2.75 10.06
N HIS A 92 -3.35 3.53 11.05
CA HIS A 92 -4.75 3.89 11.24
C HIS A 92 -4.89 5.39 11.43
N HIS A 93 -5.86 6.01 10.75
CA HIS A 93 -6.27 7.39 10.99
C HIS A 93 -7.75 7.47 11.33
N LYS A 94 -8.13 8.60 11.91
CA LYS A 94 -9.51 8.88 12.29
C LYS A 94 -10.01 10.10 11.52
N ASN A 95 -10.94 9.85 10.61
CA ASN A 95 -11.68 10.90 9.93
C ASN A 95 -12.84 11.32 10.82
N TYR A 96 -12.97 12.62 11.08
CA TYR A 96 -14.08 13.16 11.86
C TYR A 96 -14.79 14.28 11.10
N ILE A 97 -16.09 14.36 11.30
CA ILE A 97 -16.95 15.41 10.77
C ILE A 97 -17.77 15.93 11.94
N GLU A 98 -17.75 17.24 12.13
CA GLU A 98 -18.44 17.94 13.21
C GLU A 98 -19.27 19.07 12.59
N CYS A 99 -20.59 19.01 12.76
CA CYS A 99 -21.48 20.01 12.19
C CYS A 99 -21.41 21.32 13.00
N ILE A 100 -21.44 22.46 12.31
CA ILE A 100 -21.33 23.78 12.94
C ILE A 100 -22.67 24.21 13.56
N ASN A 101 -23.78 23.93 12.87
CA ASN A 101 -25.11 24.46 13.22
C ASN A 101 -25.97 23.48 14.04
N VAL A 102 -25.53 22.23 14.20
CA VAL A 102 -26.24 21.19 14.93
C VAL A 102 -25.25 20.36 15.72
N ASP A 103 -25.67 19.87 16.89
CA ASP A 103 -24.87 18.97 17.73
C ASP A 103 -24.84 17.57 17.11
N TYR A 104 -24.02 17.41 16.07
CA TYR A 104 -23.80 16.17 15.36
C TYR A 104 -22.32 15.99 15.05
N LYS A 105 -21.79 14.83 15.45
CA LYS A 105 -20.42 14.41 15.18
C LYS A 105 -20.41 12.99 14.65
N SER A 106 -19.67 12.77 13.57
CA SER A 106 -19.39 11.46 13.01
C SER A 106 -17.89 11.21 13.04
N THR A 107 -17.49 9.99 13.38
CA THR A 107 -16.08 9.61 13.35
C THR A 107 -15.94 8.23 12.73
N ARG A 108 -15.03 8.08 11.76
CA ARG A 108 -14.71 6.83 11.10
C ARG A 108 -13.22 6.55 11.27
N GLN A 109 -12.89 5.35 11.72
CA GLN A 109 -11.52 4.86 11.71
C GLN A 109 -11.27 4.12 10.39
N GLU A 110 -10.15 4.41 9.76
CA GLU A 110 -9.72 3.81 8.50
C GLU A 110 -8.28 3.34 8.64
N SER A 111 -7.95 2.25 7.96
CA SER A 111 -6.57 1.82 7.79
C SER A 111 -5.97 2.39 6.52
N PHE A 112 -4.66 2.59 6.53
CA PHE A 112 -3.88 3.03 5.38
C PHE A 112 -2.57 2.25 5.30
N TYR A 113 -2.05 2.08 4.09
CA TYR A 113 -0.72 1.48 3.85
C TYR A 113 0.31 2.51 3.39
N ASP A 114 -0.16 3.68 2.96
CA ASP A 114 0.64 4.81 2.52
C ASP A 114 -0.12 6.12 2.78
N VAL A 115 0.61 7.24 2.74
CA VAL A 115 0.07 8.59 2.94
C VAL A 115 0.40 9.43 1.72
N GLN A 116 -0.64 9.97 1.08
CA GLN A 116 -0.50 10.88 -0.05
C GLN A 116 -0.35 12.31 0.47
N LEU A 117 0.75 12.95 0.12
CA LEU A 117 1.11 14.28 0.60
C LEU A 117 1.14 15.29 -0.55
N ASP A 118 0.50 16.44 -0.33
CA ASP A 118 0.51 17.53 -1.29
C ASP A 118 1.90 18.16 -1.41
N VAL A 119 2.46 18.17 -2.61
CA VAL A 119 3.74 18.85 -2.89
C VAL A 119 3.51 20.32 -3.29
N LYS A 120 2.44 20.59 -4.04
CA LYS A 120 2.19 21.94 -4.55
C LYS A 120 1.83 22.90 -3.41
N GLY A 121 2.67 23.91 -3.21
CA GLY A 121 2.49 24.93 -2.17
C GLY A 121 3.07 24.54 -0.81
N CYS A 122 3.74 23.39 -0.70
CA CYS A 122 4.39 22.93 0.51
C CYS A 122 5.92 23.03 0.32
N HIS A 123 6.63 23.63 1.27
CA HIS A 123 8.08 23.88 1.15
C HIS A 123 8.92 22.69 1.62
N ASP A 124 8.35 21.84 2.47
CA ASP A 124 8.94 20.59 2.94
C ASP A 124 7.84 19.58 3.27
N VAL A 125 8.26 18.40 3.74
CA VAL A 125 7.35 17.31 4.10
C VAL A 125 6.49 17.64 5.32
N TYR A 126 6.98 18.47 6.25
CA TYR A 126 6.24 18.85 7.45
C TYR A 126 5.06 19.74 7.08
N ALA A 127 5.28 20.71 6.19
CA ALA A 127 4.21 21.55 5.64
C ALA A 127 3.15 20.72 4.90
N SER A 128 3.55 19.65 4.20
CA SER A 128 2.59 18.74 3.57
C SER A 128 1.77 17.96 4.60
N PHE A 129 2.37 17.52 5.71
CA PHE A 129 1.65 16.86 6.80
C PHE A 129 0.71 17.82 7.53
N ASP A 130 1.15 19.05 7.81
CA ASP A 130 0.31 20.10 8.41
C ASP A 130 -0.91 20.38 7.54
N LYS A 131 -0.72 20.40 6.22
CA LYS A 131 -1.82 20.54 5.26
C LYS A 131 -2.72 19.31 5.22
N TYR A 132 -2.16 18.10 5.28
CA TYR A 132 -2.92 16.85 5.26
C TYR A 132 -3.90 16.72 6.43
N VAL A 133 -3.53 17.22 7.62
CA VAL A 133 -4.37 17.20 8.82
C VAL A 133 -5.18 18.48 9.03
N ALA A 134 -5.09 19.44 8.10
CA ALA A 134 -5.82 20.70 8.21
C ALA A 134 -7.33 20.47 8.16
N ILE A 135 -8.07 21.23 8.97
CA ILE A 135 -9.52 21.17 9.00
C ILE A 135 -10.06 21.75 7.69
N GLU A 136 -10.80 20.96 6.94
CA GLU A 136 -11.53 21.41 5.76
C GLU A 136 -12.96 21.82 6.13
N HIS A 137 -13.37 22.99 5.64
CA HIS A 137 -14.75 23.48 5.79
C HIS A 137 -15.59 23.01 4.61
N LEU A 138 -16.65 22.25 4.92
CA LEU A 138 -17.60 21.74 3.94
C LEU A 138 -18.72 22.77 3.71
N ASP A 139 -18.49 23.67 2.75
CA ASP A 139 -19.41 24.77 2.44
C ASP A 139 -20.07 24.62 1.05
N ALA A 140 -21.11 25.43 0.83
CA ALA A 140 -21.83 25.55 -0.44
C ALA A 140 -22.32 24.20 -1.02
N ASP A 141 -21.72 23.74 -2.13
CA ASP A 141 -22.09 22.52 -2.82
C ASP A 141 -21.53 21.24 -2.15
N ASN A 142 -20.58 21.39 -1.22
CA ASN A 142 -19.90 20.29 -0.53
C ASN A 142 -20.46 19.99 0.88
N LYS A 143 -21.67 20.50 1.18
CA LYS A 143 -22.32 20.29 2.48
C LYS A 143 -22.45 18.83 2.88
N TYR A 144 -22.29 18.56 4.17
CA TYR A 144 -22.33 17.21 4.70
C TYR A 144 -23.77 16.74 4.94
N HIS A 145 -24.10 15.53 4.46
CA HIS A 145 -25.42 14.94 4.72
C HIS A 145 -25.48 14.29 6.12
N ALA A 146 -25.85 15.06 7.13
CA ALA A 146 -25.94 14.68 8.54
C ALA A 146 -27.21 13.85 8.90
N GLY A 147 -27.62 12.95 8.00
CA GLY A 147 -28.76 12.05 8.19
C GLY A 147 -30.05 12.80 8.52
N LYS A 148 -30.50 12.72 9.78
CA LYS A 148 -31.74 13.37 10.27
C LYS A 148 -31.71 14.90 10.21
N TYR A 149 -30.52 15.50 10.12
CA TYR A 149 -30.35 16.96 10.03
C TYR A 149 -30.22 17.46 8.57
N GLY A 150 -30.32 16.57 7.58
CA GLY A 150 -30.18 16.93 6.16
C GLY A 150 -28.78 17.42 5.81
N LEU A 151 -28.67 18.26 4.78
CA LEU A 151 -27.41 18.89 4.36
C LEU A 151 -27.02 20.02 5.32
N GLN A 152 -25.85 19.89 5.94
CA GLN A 152 -25.25 20.84 6.86
C GLN A 152 -24.02 21.49 6.25
#